data_AF-A0A2A5YT86-F1
#
_entry.id   AF-A0A2A5YT86-F1
#
_cell.length_a   1.000
_cell.length_b   1.000
_cell.length_c   1.000
_cell.angle_alpha   90.00
_cell.angle_beta   90.00
_cell.angle_gamma   90.00
#
_symmetry.space_group_name_H-M   'P 1'
#
loop_
_entity.id
_entity.type
_entity.pdbx_description
1 polymer ?
#
loop_
_entity_poly.entity_id
_entity_poly.type
_entity_poly.pdbx_seq_one_letter_code
_entity_poly.pdbx_strand_id
1 'polypeptide(L)'
;MKRCLTFWVFPLIAAACSYGTNTPDQAEQFTSDLTEKERACVEGRLLTGWDLNLTDLDSDLSPDEEIALDTATELCRLTANNPPVPLPTDNERPQVSEELLQAPSVFSPSDAPPGEDPRLDQYWLECGLGSARACDDLFYSAPRGSQYEQFAFSCGGRRNMDCSLLLGIDQPDGDLSPLTPAPGDDENLDQLWTRCSEGSTSACGELRLVAVSGSLYSQFGTSCGARGTTYCTLILEYDGEPPSLDDLNPTMNPPGQDELLDQLWELCGNQDARACKDLAQHGPADSVYIKFGISCGGRSVAPCARLFADLEPPSS
;
A
#
# COMPACT_ATOMS: atom_id res chain seq x y z
N MET A 1 -20.42 31.64 77.92
CA MET A 1 -21.33 31.85 76.77
C MET A 1 -20.72 31.20 75.54
N LYS A 2 -21.42 30.21 74.99
CA LYS A 2 -21.03 29.38 73.84
C LYS A 2 -21.24 30.16 72.54
N ARG A 3 -20.32 30.04 71.58
CA ARG A 3 -20.63 30.01 70.14
C ARG A 3 -19.57 29.17 69.44
N CYS A 4 -20.03 28.05 68.89
CA CYS A 4 -19.28 27.03 68.18
C CYS A 4 -19.38 27.36 66.68
N LEU A 5 -18.24 27.54 66.00
CA LEU A 5 -18.18 27.64 64.54
C LEU A 5 -17.69 26.29 64.01
N THR A 6 -18.55 25.60 63.28
CA THR A 6 -18.30 24.31 62.64
C THR A 6 -17.44 24.52 61.39
N PHE A 7 -16.16 24.12 61.45
CA PHE A 7 -15.34 23.86 60.26
C PHE A 7 -15.37 22.35 59.99
N TRP A 8 -15.95 21.97 58.86
CA TRP A 8 -15.95 20.61 58.35
C TRP A 8 -14.55 20.27 57.81
N VAL A 9 -13.88 19.34 58.48
CA VAL A 9 -12.66 18.67 58.00
C VAL A 9 -13.10 17.39 57.32
N PHE A 10 -12.99 17.34 55.99
CA PHE A 10 -13.18 16.11 55.20
C PHE A 10 -11.94 15.21 55.34
N PRO A 11 -12.10 13.89 55.54
CA PRO A 11 -10.97 12.97 55.61
C PRO A 11 -10.49 12.59 54.20
N LEU A 12 -9.17 12.51 54.03
CA LEU A 12 -8.51 11.85 52.91
C LEU A 12 -8.84 10.35 52.94
N ILE A 13 -9.63 9.89 51.96
CA ILE A 13 -9.81 8.47 51.66
C ILE A 13 -8.93 8.16 50.47
N ALA A 14 -7.95 7.28 50.70
CA ALA A 14 -7.18 6.64 49.65
C ALA A 14 -8.13 5.76 48.82
N ALA A 15 -8.34 6.12 47.55
CA ALA A 15 -8.99 5.25 46.59
C ALA A 15 -7.96 4.22 46.11
N ALA A 16 -7.96 3.05 46.77
CA ALA A 16 -7.56 1.83 46.11
C ALA A 16 -8.66 1.49 45.09
N CYS A 17 -8.32 1.39 43.81
CA CYS A 17 -9.20 0.78 42.82
C CYS A 17 -9.28 -0.72 43.13
N SER A 18 -10.26 -1.08 43.96
CA SER A 18 -10.65 -2.47 44.17
C SER A 18 -11.35 -2.95 42.90
N TYR A 19 -10.77 -3.96 42.27
CA TYR A 19 -11.45 -4.83 41.31
C TYR A 19 -12.76 -5.33 41.94
N GLY A 20 -13.89 -4.93 41.34
CA GLY A 20 -15.22 -5.38 41.72
C GLY A 20 -15.57 -6.66 40.96
N THR A 21 -15.80 -7.73 41.70
CA THR A 21 -16.18 -9.06 41.23
C THR A 21 -17.66 -9.14 40.84
N ASN A 22 -17.92 -9.65 39.63
CA ASN A 22 -18.99 -10.53 39.17
C ASN A 22 -20.36 -10.48 39.87
N THR A 23 -21.34 -9.90 39.15
CA THR A 23 -22.76 -10.28 39.21
C THR A 23 -23.11 -11.16 37.99
N PRO A 24 -23.85 -12.26 38.14
CA PRO A 24 -23.98 -13.29 37.09
C PRO A 24 -25.08 -13.01 36.04
N ASP A 25 -25.36 -11.75 35.73
CA ASP A 25 -26.44 -11.35 34.78
C ASP A 25 -25.94 -10.47 33.61
N GLN A 26 -24.63 -10.34 33.38
CA GLN A 26 -24.07 -9.47 32.33
C GLN A 26 -23.56 -10.17 31.06
N ALA A 27 -23.80 -11.48 30.91
CA ALA A 27 -23.46 -12.19 29.67
C ALA A 27 -24.35 -11.79 28.47
N GLU A 28 -25.43 -11.01 28.69
CA GLU A 28 -26.29 -10.50 27.62
C GLU A 28 -25.86 -9.13 27.06
N GLN A 29 -24.85 -8.45 27.60
CA GLN A 29 -24.79 -6.99 27.48
C GLN A 29 -23.96 -6.40 26.32
N PHE A 30 -23.10 -7.17 25.64
CA PHE A 30 -22.31 -6.63 24.51
C PHE A 30 -23.01 -6.73 23.15
N THR A 31 -23.91 -7.72 22.99
CA THR A 31 -24.66 -7.94 21.73
C THR A 31 -26.11 -7.48 21.81
N SER A 32 -26.57 -6.98 22.96
CA SER A 32 -27.95 -6.50 23.17
C SER A 32 -28.28 -5.21 22.41
N ASP A 33 -27.26 -4.42 22.06
CA ASP A 33 -27.39 -3.15 21.34
C ASP A 33 -27.11 -3.27 19.83
N LEU A 34 -27.06 -4.50 19.30
CA LEU A 34 -26.92 -4.77 17.87
C LEU A 34 -28.26 -5.20 17.27
N THR A 35 -28.64 -4.56 16.17
CA THR A 35 -29.74 -5.04 15.32
C THR A 35 -29.40 -6.40 14.72
N GLU A 36 -30.40 -7.17 14.30
CA GLU A 36 -30.21 -8.49 13.68
C GLU A 36 -29.25 -8.43 12.47
N LYS A 37 -29.28 -7.33 11.71
CA LYS A 37 -28.39 -7.09 10.58
C LYS A 37 -26.95 -6.77 11.01
N GLU A 38 -26.77 -5.98 12.06
CA GLU A 38 -25.45 -5.67 12.61
C GLU A 38 -24.81 -6.91 13.21
N ARG A 39 -25.59 -7.73 13.94
CA ARG A 39 -25.09 -8.98 14.52
C ARG A 39 -24.56 -9.94 13.46
N ALA A 40 -25.32 -10.18 12.39
CA ALA A 40 -24.86 -11.05 11.29
C ALA A 40 -23.60 -10.49 10.58
N CYS A 41 -23.48 -9.16 10.49
CA CYS A 41 -22.28 -8.52 9.95
C CYS A 41 -21.07 -8.70 10.86
N VAL A 42 -21.24 -8.49 12.17
CA VAL A 42 -20.17 -8.62 13.17
C VAL A 42 -19.68 -10.06 13.23
N GLU A 43 -20.60 -11.03 13.26
CA GLU A 43 -20.28 -12.46 13.24
C GLU A 43 -19.48 -12.85 11.99
N GLY A 44 -19.91 -12.40 10.81
CA GLY A 44 -19.19 -12.65 9.56
C GLY A 44 -17.78 -12.05 9.56
N ARG A 45 -17.61 -10.84 10.11
CA ARG A 45 -16.29 -10.18 10.18
C ARG A 45 -15.36 -10.85 11.19
N LEU A 46 -15.86 -11.23 12.36
CA LEU A 46 -15.06 -11.93 13.37
C LEU A 46 -14.55 -13.27 12.86
N LEU A 47 -15.42 -14.04 12.20
CA LEU A 47 -15.05 -15.35 11.63
C LEU A 47 -14.04 -15.22 10.49
N THR A 48 -14.20 -14.21 9.61
CA THR A 48 -13.34 -14.09 8.42
C THR A 48 -12.06 -13.30 8.64
N GLY A 49 -12.05 -12.36 9.61
CA GLY A 49 -10.93 -11.47 9.87
C GLY A 49 -10.07 -11.86 11.07
N TRP A 50 -10.65 -12.54 12.06
CA TRP A 50 -9.97 -12.86 13.32
C TRP A 50 -10.08 -14.35 13.71
N ASP A 51 -10.72 -15.17 12.87
CA ASP A 51 -11.06 -16.58 13.16
C ASP A 51 -11.80 -16.76 14.50
N LEU A 52 -12.54 -15.72 14.92
CA LEU A 52 -13.31 -15.68 16.16
C LEU A 52 -14.77 -15.96 15.84
N ASN A 53 -15.36 -16.91 16.55
CA ASN A 53 -16.79 -17.18 16.45
C ASN A 53 -17.54 -16.41 17.53
N LEU A 54 -18.45 -15.54 17.11
CA LEU A 54 -19.24 -14.69 18.02
C LEU A 54 -20.04 -15.52 19.04
N THR A 55 -20.42 -16.76 18.71
CA THR A 55 -21.12 -17.65 19.65
C THR A 55 -20.21 -18.23 20.74
N ASP A 56 -18.90 -18.18 20.52
CA ASP A 56 -17.88 -18.79 21.37
C ASP A 56 -17.14 -17.73 22.21
N LEU A 57 -17.47 -16.45 22.03
CA LEU A 57 -16.99 -15.33 22.82
C LEU A 57 -17.74 -15.24 24.15
N ASP A 58 -17.04 -15.52 25.24
CA ASP A 58 -17.55 -15.39 26.61
C ASP A 58 -17.51 -13.93 27.11
N SER A 59 -18.11 -13.64 28.28
CA SER A 59 -18.11 -12.30 28.89
C SER A 59 -16.73 -11.81 29.38
N ASP A 60 -15.73 -12.68 29.39
CA ASP A 60 -14.37 -12.40 29.88
C ASP A 60 -13.40 -12.49 28.70
N LEU A 61 -13.50 -11.50 27.80
CA LEU A 61 -12.69 -11.40 26.60
C LEU A 61 -11.24 -11.10 26.96
N SER A 62 -10.30 -11.71 26.24
CA SER A 62 -8.93 -11.23 26.21
C SER A 62 -8.87 -9.82 25.59
N PRO A 63 -7.81 -9.03 25.87
CA PRO A 63 -7.66 -7.70 25.28
C PRO A 63 -7.76 -7.69 23.74
N ASP A 64 -7.30 -8.76 23.09
CA ASP A 64 -7.30 -8.88 21.63
C ASP A 64 -8.70 -9.20 21.10
N GLU A 65 -9.47 -10.04 21.79
CA GLU A 65 -10.87 -10.34 21.45
C GLU A 65 -11.79 -9.12 21.67
N GLU A 66 -11.51 -8.32 22.72
CA GLU A 66 -12.23 -7.07 22.98
C GLU A 66 -12.02 -6.06 21.83
N ILE A 67 -10.78 -5.90 21.38
CA ILE A 67 -10.44 -5.03 20.23
C ILE A 67 -11.10 -5.54 18.95
N ALA A 68 -11.05 -6.85 18.69
CA ALA A 68 -11.67 -7.44 17.50
C ALA A 68 -13.19 -7.23 17.48
N LEU A 69 -13.86 -7.44 18.62
CA LEU A 69 -15.30 -7.27 18.75
C LEU A 69 -15.72 -5.79 18.61
N ASP A 70 -14.99 -4.87 19.23
CA ASP A 70 -15.27 -3.42 19.14
C ASP A 70 -15.05 -2.91 17.71
N THR A 71 -13.94 -3.31 17.08
CA THR A 71 -13.63 -2.95 15.70
C THR A 71 -14.67 -3.50 14.72
N ALA A 72 -15.06 -4.77 14.85
CA ALA A 72 -16.09 -5.37 14.00
C ALA A 72 -17.44 -4.67 14.19
N THR A 73 -17.79 -4.32 15.43
CA THR A 73 -19.03 -3.61 15.79
C THR A 73 -19.10 -2.22 15.16
N GLU A 74 -18.05 -1.41 15.31
CA GLU A 74 -17.98 -0.08 14.73
C GLU A 74 -18.06 -0.12 13.20
N LEU A 75 -17.31 -1.02 12.55
CA LEU A 75 -17.35 -1.19 11.10
C LEU A 75 -18.76 -1.56 10.60
N CYS A 76 -19.45 -2.46 11.31
CA CYS A 76 -20.79 -2.89 10.92
C CYS A 76 -21.86 -1.81 11.14
N ARG A 77 -21.74 -1.00 12.19
CA ARG A 77 -22.62 0.17 12.41
C ARG A 77 -22.45 1.25 11.33
N LEU A 78 -21.21 1.49 10.90
CA LEU A 78 -20.92 2.40 9.78
C LEU A 78 -21.55 1.90 8.47
N THR A 79 -21.59 0.58 8.27
CA THR A 79 -22.17 -0.05 7.08
C THR A 79 -23.70 -0.19 7.16
N ALA A 80 -24.30 -0.23 8.36
CA ALA A 80 -25.75 -0.30 8.52
C ALA A 80 -26.45 1.02 8.14
N ASN A 81 -25.75 2.15 8.30
CA ASN A 81 -26.25 3.50 7.99
C ASN A 81 -26.09 3.90 6.51
N ASN A 82 -25.42 3.08 5.69
CA ASN A 82 -25.26 3.28 4.25
C ASN A 82 -25.75 2.05 3.49
N PRO A 83 -26.60 2.17 2.46
CA PRO A 83 -27.04 1.01 1.69
C PRO A 83 -25.84 0.32 1.02
N PRO A 84 -25.89 -1.02 0.85
CA PRO A 84 -24.75 -1.79 0.40
C PRO A 84 -24.41 -1.45 -1.06
N VAL A 85 -23.22 -0.92 -1.27
CA VAL A 85 -22.53 -1.08 -2.57
C VAL A 85 -22.22 -2.56 -2.68
N PRO A 86 -22.59 -3.26 -3.76
CA PRO A 86 -22.15 -4.63 -3.98
C PRO A 86 -20.63 -4.68 -3.94
N LEU A 87 -20.06 -5.44 -3.01
CA LEU A 87 -18.64 -5.80 -3.06
C LEU A 87 -18.42 -6.64 -4.32
N PRO A 88 -17.51 -6.25 -5.22
CA PRO A 88 -16.92 -7.22 -6.13
C PRO A 88 -15.88 -8.00 -5.33
N THR A 89 -16.11 -9.31 -5.20
CA THR A 89 -15.03 -10.31 -5.11
C THR A 89 -14.10 -10.08 -6.29
N ASP A 90 -12.90 -9.55 -6.08
CA ASP A 90 -12.00 -9.27 -7.21
C ASP A 90 -10.50 -9.39 -6.87
N ASN A 91 -10.13 -10.41 -6.10
CA ASN A 91 -8.73 -10.82 -5.95
C ASN A 91 -8.32 -11.85 -7.05
N GLU A 92 -9.19 -12.14 -8.02
CA GLU A 92 -8.97 -13.15 -9.06
C GLU A 92 -9.08 -12.63 -10.50
N ARG A 93 -9.35 -11.32 -10.73
CA ARG A 93 -9.23 -10.72 -12.08
C ARG A 93 -7.86 -10.08 -12.30
N PRO A 94 -7.43 -9.94 -13.57
CA PRO A 94 -6.29 -9.10 -13.92
C PRO A 94 -6.48 -7.71 -13.29
N GLN A 95 -5.56 -7.31 -12.40
CA GLN A 95 -5.65 -6.09 -11.60
C GLN A 95 -5.43 -4.80 -12.41
N VAL A 96 -5.21 -4.94 -13.72
CA VAL A 96 -5.30 -3.87 -14.69
C VAL A 96 -6.45 -4.23 -15.62
N SER A 97 -7.53 -3.47 -15.51
CA SER A 97 -8.67 -3.68 -16.39
C SER A 97 -8.25 -3.42 -17.84
N GLU A 98 -8.91 -4.06 -18.81
CA GLU A 98 -8.65 -3.82 -20.23
C GLU A 98 -8.78 -2.32 -20.57
N GLU A 99 -9.65 -1.61 -19.85
CA GLU A 99 -9.80 -0.16 -19.94
C GLU A 99 -8.53 0.60 -19.51
N LEU A 100 -7.83 0.16 -18.47
CA LEU A 100 -6.55 0.75 -18.04
C LEU A 100 -5.44 0.56 -19.09
N LEU A 101 -5.39 -0.61 -19.75
CA LEU A 101 -4.44 -0.85 -20.84
C LEU A 101 -4.73 0.03 -22.07
N GLN A 102 -5.99 0.39 -22.30
CA GLN A 102 -6.41 1.26 -23.39
C GLN A 102 -6.31 2.76 -23.06
N ALA A 103 -6.26 3.11 -21.77
CA ALA A 103 -6.23 4.48 -21.25
C ALA A 103 -5.19 5.42 -21.90
N PRO A 104 -3.95 4.99 -22.22
CA PRO A 104 -2.99 5.83 -22.94
C PRO A 104 -3.57 6.47 -24.22
N SER A 105 -4.48 5.78 -24.92
CA SER A 105 -5.03 6.27 -26.18
C SER A 105 -6.21 7.22 -26.03
N VAL A 106 -6.83 7.28 -24.84
CA VAL A 106 -8.16 7.89 -24.61
C VAL A 106 -8.07 9.31 -24.06
N PHE A 107 -7.05 9.64 -23.28
CA PHE A 107 -6.96 10.91 -22.56
C PHE A 107 -5.97 11.91 -23.15
N SER A 108 -6.25 13.20 -22.97
CA SER A 108 -5.37 14.34 -23.22
C SER A 108 -5.02 15.05 -21.90
N PRO A 109 -3.79 15.59 -21.74
CA PRO A 109 -3.39 16.29 -20.52
C PRO A 109 -4.26 17.50 -20.11
N SER A 110 -5.06 18.03 -21.04
CA SER A 110 -5.94 19.17 -20.82
C SER A 110 -7.41 18.79 -20.61
N ASP A 111 -7.74 17.50 -20.48
CA ASP A 111 -9.10 17.06 -20.29
C ASP A 111 -9.65 17.56 -18.94
N ALA A 112 -10.93 17.95 -18.94
CA ALA A 112 -11.61 18.36 -17.72
C ALA A 112 -11.79 17.15 -16.79
N PRO A 113 -11.66 17.34 -15.47
CA PRO A 113 -11.84 16.25 -14.53
C PRO A 113 -13.32 15.81 -14.45
N PRO A 114 -13.59 14.55 -14.06
CA PRO A 114 -14.95 14.00 -13.96
C PRO A 114 -15.92 14.78 -13.06
N GLY A 115 -15.43 15.51 -12.04
CA GLY A 115 -16.29 16.35 -11.18
C GLY A 115 -16.98 15.59 -10.04
N GLU A 116 -16.63 14.33 -9.84
CA GLU A 116 -17.26 13.43 -8.86
C GLU A 116 -16.66 13.58 -7.45
N ASP A 117 -15.38 13.95 -7.36
CA ASP A 117 -14.67 14.15 -6.10
C ASP A 117 -13.73 15.36 -6.24
N PRO A 118 -13.97 16.47 -5.51
CA PRO A 118 -13.16 17.69 -5.63
C PRO A 118 -11.67 17.50 -5.34
N ARG A 119 -11.28 16.53 -4.50
CA ARG A 119 -9.88 16.25 -4.19
C ARG A 119 -9.23 15.47 -5.33
N LEU A 120 -9.93 14.47 -5.88
CA LEU A 120 -9.43 13.74 -7.05
C LEU A 120 -9.41 14.62 -8.30
N ASP A 121 -10.35 15.55 -8.44
CA ASP A 121 -10.36 16.57 -9.48
C ASP A 121 -9.13 17.49 -9.40
N GLN A 122 -8.73 17.86 -8.18
CA GLN A 122 -7.51 18.64 -7.99
C GLN A 122 -6.28 17.85 -8.44
N TYR A 123 -6.14 16.59 -7.99
CA TYR A 123 -5.04 15.74 -8.41
C TYR A 123 -5.05 15.47 -9.93
N TRP A 124 -6.23 15.35 -10.56
CA TRP A 124 -6.37 15.24 -12.01
C TRP A 124 -5.79 16.47 -12.72
N LEU A 125 -6.17 17.67 -12.30
CA LEU A 125 -5.67 18.90 -12.91
C LEU A 125 -4.16 19.03 -12.75
N GLU A 126 -3.63 18.75 -11.56
CA GLU A 126 -2.19 18.77 -11.30
C GLU A 126 -1.45 17.70 -12.11
N CYS A 127 -1.99 16.49 -12.21
CA CYS A 127 -1.44 15.40 -13.04
C CYS A 127 -1.42 15.79 -14.53
N GLY A 128 -2.51 16.38 -15.03
CA GLY A 128 -2.61 16.90 -16.40
C GLY A 128 -1.63 18.03 -16.69
N LEU A 129 -1.27 18.84 -15.68
CA LEU A 129 -0.19 19.84 -15.78
C LEU A 129 1.21 19.22 -15.75
N GLY A 130 1.32 17.94 -15.44
CA GLY A 130 2.59 17.25 -15.32
C GLY A 130 3.14 17.20 -13.89
N SER A 131 2.29 17.17 -12.87
CA SER A 131 2.74 16.80 -11.52
C SER A 131 2.69 15.28 -11.37
N ALA A 132 3.86 14.66 -11.35
CA ALA A 132 3.97 13.23 -11.17
C ALA A 132 3.36 12.71 -9.87
N ARG A 133 3.67 13.38 -8.76
CA ARG A 133 3.15 13.05 -7.43
C ARG A 133 1.63 13.13 -7.44
N ALA A 134 1.06 14.13 -8.13
CA ALA A 134 -0.39 14.20 -8.26
C ALA A 134 -0.96 13.05 -9.10
N CYS A 135 -0.26 12.59 -10.14
CA CYS A 135 -0.66 11.38 -10.87
C CYS A 135 -0.61 10.14 -9.97
N ASP A 136 0.44 9.97 -9.17
CA ASP A 136 0.53 8.84 -8.23
C ASP A 136 -0.58 8.94 -7.17
N ASP A 137 -0.69 10.09 -6.50
CA ASP A 137 -1.73 10.34 -5.50
C ASP A 137 -3.13 10.08 -6.07
N LEU A 138 -3.37 10.48 -7.33
CA LEU A 138 -4.61 10.19 -8.03
C LEU A 138 -4.80 8.69 -8.27
N PHE A 139 -3.80 7.98 -8.79
CA PHE A 139 -3.90 6.54 -9.08
C PHE A 139 -4.23 5.73 -7.81
N TYR A 140 -3.52 6.00 -6.71
CA TYR A 140 -3.70 5.24 -5.46
C TYR A 140 -4.95 5.65 -4.68
N SER A 141 -5.39 6.91 -4.79
CA SER A 141 -6.62 7.39 -4.14
C SER A 141 -7.88 7.13 -4.95
N ALA A 142 -7.76 6.89 -6.26
CA ALA A 142 -8.90 6.70 -7.14
C ALA A 142 -9.63 5.37 -6.89
N PRO A 143 -10.97 5.35 -7.04
CA PRO A 143 -11.72 4.11 -7.15
C PRO A 143 -11.22 3.28 -8.33
N ARG A 144 -11.12 1.96 -8.14
CA ARG A 144 -10.69 1.03 -9.19
C ARG A 144 -11.60 1.10 -10.43
N GLY A 145 -11.01 1.01 -11.61
CA GLY A 145 -11.68 1.12 -12.91
C GLY A 145 -12.21 2.51 -13.25
N SER A 146 -12.07 3.50 -12.37
CA SER A 146 -12.57 4.86 -12.61
C SER A 146 -11.77 5.59 -13.67
N GLN A 147 -12.37 6.65 -14.25
CA GLN A 147 -11.65 7.53 -15.16
C GLN A 147 -10.43 8.18 -14.47
N TYR A 148 -10.52 8.48 -13.17
CA TYR A 148 -9.38 9.03 -12.40
C TYR A 148 -8.20 8.07 -12.39
N GLU A 149 -8.44 6.78 -12.12
CA GLU A 149 -7.40 5.75 -12.11
C GLU A 149 -6.78 5.59 -13.50
N GLN A 150 -7.60 5.61 -14.56
CA GLN A 150 -7.13 5.49 -15.94
C GLN A 150 -6.32 6.70 -16.41
N PHE A 151 -6.77 7.92 -16.09
CA PHE A 151 -6.06 9.14 -16.41
C PHE A 151 -4.71 9.20 -15.70
N ALA A 152 -4.68 8.87 -14.41
CA ALA A 152 -3.47 8.78 -13.62
C ALA A 152 -2.48 7.74 -14.16
N PHE A 153 -2.97 6.54 -14.49
CA PHE A 153 -2.19 5.45 -15.08
C PHE A 153 -1.58 5.83 -16.44
N SER A 154 -2.23 6.72 -17.19
CA SER A 154 -1.71 7.27 -18.44
C SER A 154 -0.73 8.44 -18.28
N CYS A 155 -0.37 8.81 -17.05
CA CYS A 155 0.36 10.01 -16.68
C CYS A 155 -0.27 11.30 -17.21
N GLY A 156 -1.56 11.44 -16.96
CA GLY A 156 -2.36 12.57 -17.40
C GLY A 156 -2.40 12.67 -18.93
N GLY A 157 -2.67 11.56 -19.62
CA GLY A 157 -2.77 11.50 -21.07
C GLY A 157 -1.43 11.48 -21.83
N ARG A 158 -0.30 11.34 -21.14
CA ARG A 158 1.06 11.34 -21.74
C ARG A 158 1.58 9.95 -22.13
N ARG A 159 0.72 8.93 -22.04
CA ARG A 159 0.95 7.56 -22.57
C ARG A 159 2.20 6.87 -22.07
N ASN A 160 2.68 7.26 -20.91
CA ASN A 160 3.90 6.73 -20.35
C ASN A 160 3.62 6.30 -18.91
N MET A 161 4.45 5.41 -18.39
CA MET A 161 4.05 4.49 -17.33
C MET A 161 4.63 4.85 -15.95
N ASP A 162 5.51 5.86 -15.91
CA ASP A 162 6.06 6.38 -14.66
C ASP A 162 6.07 7.90 -14.69
N CYS A 163 5.06 8.49 -14.07
CA CYS A 163 4.82 9.92 -14.14
C CYS A 163 5.94 10.68 -13.42
N SER A 164 6.42 10.11 -12.32
CA SER A 164 7.53 10.59 -11.46
C SER A 164 8.84 10.73 -12.20
N LEU A 165 9.07 9.84 -13.15
CA LEU A 165 10.27 9.88 -13.97
C LEU A 165 10.17 10.76 -15.22
N LEU A 166 8.97 10.94 -15.77
CA LEU A 166 8.71 11.76 -16.95
C LEU A 166 8.57 13.25 -16.62
N LEU A 167 8.18 13.55 -15.37
CA LEU A 167 7.81 14.88 -14.92
C LEU A 167 8.72 15.41 -13.79
N GLY A 168 9.82 14.70 -13.50
CA GLY A 168 10.99 15.25 -12.82
C GLY A 168 10.85 15.46 -11.32
N ILE A 169 10.06 14.64 -10.60
CA ILE A 169 9.95 14.76 -9.14
C ILE A 169 11.00 13.89 -8.40
N ASP A 170 11.50 12.82 -9.03
CA ASP A 170 12.61 12.00 -8.50
C ASP A 170 13.90 12.10 -9.32
N GLN A 171 13.98 13.01 -10.30
CA GLN A 171 15.29 13.44 -10.79
C GLN A 171 15.76 14.58 -9.88
N PRO A 172 16.88 14.44 -9.17
CA PRO A 172 17.53 15.58 -8.55
C PRO A 172 17.91 16.49 -9.71
N ASP A 173 17.27 17.66 -9.77
CA ASP A 173 17.52 18.79 -10.66
C ASP A 173 18.40 18.46 -11.89
N GLY A 174 17.83 17.91 -12.96
CA GLY A 174 18.34 18.07 -14.33
C GLY A 174 19.73 17.54 -14.73
N ASP A 175 20.45 16.74 -13.92
CA ASP A 175 21.87 16.40 -14.21
C ASP A 175 22.19 14.90 -14.46
N LEU A 176 21.20 14.01 -14.38
CA LEU A 176 21.43 12.59 -14.70
C LEU A 176 21.11 12.26 -16.16
N SER A 177 22.09 11.69 -16.84
CA SER A 177 22.02 11.13 -18.18
C SER A 177 22.76 9.79 -18.20
N PRO A 178 22.61 8.97 -19.27
CA PRO A 178 23.44 7.77 -19.43
C PRO A 178 24.95 8.04 -19.45
N LEU A 179 25.38 9.31 -19.64
CA LEU A 179 26.78 9.71 -19.63
C LEU A 179 27.25 10.27 -18.29
N THR A 180 26.36 10.38 -17.30
CA THR A 180 26.71 10.87 -15.97
C THR A 180 27.63 9.82 -15.30
N PRO A 181 28.84 10.21 -14.85
CA PRO A 181 29.75 9.28 -14.20
C PRO A 181 29.18 8.81 -12.86
N ALA A 182 29.59 7.61 -12.43
CA ALA A 182 29.20 7.08 -11.14
C ALA A 182 29.77 7.94 -9.98
N PRO A 183 29.08 8.01 -8.82
CA PRO A 183 29.49 8.83 -7.68
C PRO A 183 30.89 8.54 -7.13
N GLY A 184 31.40 7.30 -7.22
CA GLY A 184 32.71 6.95 -6.69
C GLY A 184 32.72 6.51 -5.22
N ASP A 185 31.54 6.41 -4.59
CA ASP A 185 31.41 6.12 -3.15
C ASP A 185 31.47 4.62 -2.84
N ASP A 186 31.09 3.76 -3.80
CA ASP A 186 31.11 2.30 -3.69
C ASP A 186 31.49 1.64 -5.02
N GLU A 187 32.60 0.89 -5.04
CA GLU A 187 33.13 0.26 -6.25
C GLU A 187 32.17 -0.76 -6.87
N ASN A 188 31.39 -1.48 -6.06
CA ASN A 188 30.43 -2.47 -6.58
C ASN A 188 29.22 -1.77 -7.20
N LEU A 189 28.70 -0.73 -6.54
CA LEU A 189 27.60 0.07 -7.07
C LEU A 189 28.02 0.86 -8.31
N ASP A 190 29.29 1.30 -8.39
CA ASP A 190 29.84 1.96 -9.59
C ASP A 190 29.96 1.02 -10.79
N GLN A 191 30.30 -0.25 -10.56
CA GLN A 191 30.29 -1.27 -11.62
C GLN A 191 28.87 -1.53 -12.13
N LEU A 192 27.89 -1.60 -11.22
CA LEU A 192 26.47 -1.74 -11.57
C LEU A 192 25.96 -0.51 -12.32
N TRP A 193 26.33 0.71 -11.86
CA TRP A 193 26.03 1.96 -12.55
C TRP A 193 26.55 1.94 -13.98
N THR A 194 27.82 1.56 -14.18
CA THR A 194 28.44 1.51 -15.51
C THR A 194 27.67 0.56 -16.43
N ARG A 195 27.40 -0.67 -16.00
CA ARG A 195 26.62 -1.63 -16.81
C ARG A 195 25.19 -1.14 -17.10
N CYS A 196 24.53 -0.53 -16.12
CA CYS A 196 23.20 0.06 -16.32
C CYS A 196 23.24 1.24 -17.32
N SER A 197 24.29 2.05 -17.27
CA SER A 197 24.52 3.14 -18.23
C SER A 197 24.80 2.63 -19.65
N GLU A 198 25.36 1.43 -19.78
CA GLU A 198 25.60 0.73 -21.05
C GLU A 198 24.37 -0.01 -21.59
N GLY A 199 23.33 -0.18 -20.77
CA GLY A 199 22.03 -0.72 -21.17
C GLY A 199 21.72 -2.14 -20.67
N SER A 200 22.37 -2.60 -19.60
CA SER A 200 22.04 -3.85 -18.93
C SER A 200 20.80 -3.72 -18.04
N THR A 201 19.73 -4.44 -18.38
CA THR A 201 18.50 -4.49 -17.55
C THR A 201 18.74 -5.08 -16.17
N SER A 202 19.51 -6.18 -16.11
CA SER A 202 19.84 -6.89 -14.87
C SER A 202 20.65 -5.99 -13.94
N ALA A 203 21.61 -5.22 -14.46
CA ALA A 203 22.39 -4.28 -13.66
C ALA A 203 21.57 -3.10 -13.16
N CYS A 204 20.67 -2.53 -13.98
CA CYS A 204 19.77 -1.47 -13.50
C CYS A 204 18.83 -1.97 -12.40
N GLY A 205 18.30 -3.19 -12.57
CA GLY A 205 17.43 -3.79 -11.57
C GLY A 205 18.15 -4.16 -10.29
N GLU A 206 19.36 -4.70 -10.39
CA GLU A 206 20.21 -5.00 -9.23
C GLU A 206 20.54 -3.71 -8.48
N LEU A 207 20.97 -2.66 -9.19
CA LEU A 207 21.28 -1.36 -8.60
C LEU A 207 20.08 -0.78 -7.85
N ARG A 208 18.87 -0.92 -8.39
CA ARG A 208 17.61 -0.51 -7.74
C ARG A 208 17.33 -1.30 -6.45
N LEU A 209 17.71 -2.57 -6.36
CA LEU A 209 17.42 -3.45 -5.22
C LEU A 209 18.46 -3.36 -4.10
N VAL A 210 19.74 -3.14 -4.44
CA VAL A 210 20.84 -3.15 -3.46
C VAL A 210 21.28 -1.77 -3.00
N ALA A 211 20.99 -0.72 -3.77
CA ALA A 211 21.33 0.63 -3.36
C ALA A 211 20.37 1.13 -2.29
N VAL A 212 20.90 1.89 -1.33
CA VAL A 212 20.10 2.55 -0.29
C VAL A 212 19.00 3.40 -0.93
N SER A 213 17.76 3.24 -0.46
CA SER A 213 16.60 3.98 -0.97
C SER A 213 16.85 5.49 -1.00
N GLY A 214 16.58 6.13 -2.13
CA GLY A 214 16.74 7.57 -2.31
C GLY A 214 18.18 8.02 -2.58
N SER A 215 19.16 7.12 -2.61
CA SER A 215 20.52 7.44 -3.10
C SER A 215 20.55 7.69 -4.61
N LEU A 216 21.61 8.35 -5.11
CA LEU A 216 21.81 8.54 -6.55
C LEU A 216 21.84 7.20 -7.31
N TYR A 217 22.46 6.17 -6.73
CA TYR A 217 22.48 4.82 -7.30
C TYR A 217 21.06 4.25 -7.46
N SER A 218 20.26 4.31 -6.40
CA SER A 218 18.85 3.85 -6.40
C SER A 218 18.03 4.56 -7.47
N GLN A 219 18.18 5.89 -7.60
CA GLN A 219 17.48 6.70 -8.60
C GLN A 219 17.95 6.40 -10.03
N PHE A 220 19.25 6.21 -10.24
CA PHE A 220 19.80 5.87 -11.56
C PHE A 220 19.35 4.48 -12.02
N GLY A 221 19.37 3.47 -11.14
CA GLY A 221 18.85 2.14 -11.41
C GLY A 221 17.35 2.14 -11.69
N THR A 222 16.58 2.86 -10.87
CA THR A 222 15.13 3.04 -11.04
C THR A 222 14.82 3.68 -12.39
N SER A 223 15.61 4.66 -12.82
CA SER A 223 15.41 5.36 -14.10
C SER A 223 15.97 4.66 -15.34
N CYS A 224 16.37 3.38 -15.21
CA CYS A 224 16.99 2.60 -16.27
C CYS A 224 18.21 3.30 -16.88
N GLY A 225 19.05 3.85 -16.01
CA GLY A 225 20.23 4.64 -16.37
C GLY A 225 19.87 6.02 -16.90
N ALA A 226 18.95 6.71 -16.22
CA ALA A 226 18.46 8.04 -16.59
C ALA A 226 17.81 8.13 -17.98
N ARG A 227 17.06 7.09 -18.37
CA ARG A 227 16.34 7.01 -19.64
C ARG A 227 14.84 7.28 -19.53
N GLY A 228 14.36 7.67 -18.35
CA GLY A 228 12.99 8.17 -18.17
C GLY A 228 11.92 7.08 -18.20
N THR A 229 12.27 5.82 -17.89
CA THR A 229 11.29 4.79 -17.52
C THR A 229 11.77 3.96 -16.33
N THR A 230 10.85 3.32 -15.61
CA THR A 230 11.12 2.28 -14.60
C THR A 230 10.90 0.87 -15.15
N TYR A 231 10.43 0.74 -16.40
CA TYR A 231 10.29 -0.54 -17.10
C TYR A 231 11.46 -0.76 -18.06
N CYS A 232 12.61 -1.15 -17.50
CA CYS A 232 13.86 -1.18 -18.26
C CYS A 232 13.81 -2.12 -19.46
N THR A 233 13.07 -3.23 -19.37
CA THR A 233 12.95 -4.21 -20.45
C THR A 233 12.27 -3.67 -21.72
N LEU A 234 11.59 -2.52 -21.66
CA LEU A 234 11.03 -1.88 -22.86
C LEU A 234 12.08 -1.21 -23.75
N ILE A 235 13.16 -0.71 -23.15
CA ILE A 235 14.09 0.21 -23.81
C ILE A 235 15.55 -0.26 -23.78
N LEU A 236 15.86 -1.27 -22.96
CA LEU A 236 17.19 -1.83 -22.76
C LEU A 236 17.28 -3.27 -23.27
N GLU A 237 18.51 -3.76 -23.44
CA GLU A 237 18.75 -5.16 -23.79
C GLU A 237 18.46 -6.04 -22.58
N TYR A 238 17.54 -6.99 -22.76
CA TYR A 238 17.25 -7.98 -21.74
C TYR A 238 18.40 -8.98 -21.61
N ASP A 239 19.08 -8.93 -20.48
CA ASP A 239 20.26 -9.75 -20.17
C ASP A 239 20.06 -10.67 -18.94
N GLY A 240 18.83 -10.73 -18.40
CA GLY A 240 18.45 -11.60 -17.30
C GLY A 240 17.86 -10.85 -16.11
N GLU A 241 17.53 -11.60 -15.07
CA GLU A 241 17.03 -11.04 -13.81
C GLU A 241 18.19 -10.61 -12.89
N PRO A 242 17.97 -9.58 -12.05
CA PRO A 242 18.91 -9.20 -11.00
C PRO A 242 19.27 -10.37 -10.07
N PRO A 243 20.56 -10.65 -9.80
CA PRO A 243 20.98 -11.72 -8.90
C PRO A 243 20.40 -11.62 -7.48
N SER A 244 20.11 -10.40 -6.99
CA SER A 244 19.47 -10.20 -5.69
C SER A 244 18.05 -10.79 -5.58
N LEU A 245 17.47 -11.23 -6.70
CA LEU A 245 16.17 -11.92 -6.71
C LEU A 245 16.28 -13.43 -6.59
N ASP A 246 17.47 -14.03 -6.69
CA ASP A 246 17.65 -15.49 -6.65
C ASP A 246 17.04 -16.12 -5.38
N ASP A 247 17.01 -15.36 -4.28
CA ASP A 247 16.49 -15.78 -2.98
C ASP A 247 15.04 -15.33 -2.71
N LEU A 248 14.42 -14.57 -3.61
CA LEU A 248 13.04 -14.10 -3.48
C LEU A 248 12.12 -14.83 -4.45
N ASN A 249 10.93 -15.18 -3.98
CA ASN A 249 9.88 -15.71 -4.85
C ASN A 249 8.49 -15.35 -4.33
N PRO A 250 7.46 -15.36 -5.19
CA PRO A 250 6.12 -14.92 -4.80
C PRO A 250 5.45 -15.71 -3.69
N THR A 251 5.89 -16.96 -3.48
CA THR A 251 5.26 -17.92 -2.56
C THR A 251 6.02 -18.08 -1.25
N MET A 252 7.07 -17.29 -1.03
CA MET A 252 7.86 -17.40 0.18
C MET A 252 7.12 -16.79 1.37
N ASN A 253 7.26 -17.43 2.53
CA ASN A 253 6.64 -16.97 3.77
C ASN A 253 7.20 -15.61 4.19
N PRO A 254 6.36 -14.74 4.78
CA PRO A 254 6.80 -13.46 5.29
C PRO A 254 7.73 -13.62 6.52
N PRO A 255 8.56 -12.61 6.83
CA PRO A 255 9.55 -12.69 7.92
C PRO A 255 8.97 -12.86 9.33
N GLY A 256 7.70 -12.55 9.58
CA GLY A 256 7.08 -12.71 10.91
C GLY A 256 7.43 -11.61 11.89
N GLN A 257 7.95 -10.47 11.42
CA GLN A 257 8.47 -9.39 12.28
C GLN A 257 7.41 -8.32 12.58
N ASP A 258 6.45 -8.15 11.67
CA ASP A 258 5.38 -7.16 11.75
C ASP A 258 4.15 -7.69 10.99
N GLU A 259 3.04 -7.84 11.70
CA GLU A 259 1.82 -8.46 11.15
C GLU A 259 1.23 -7.68 9.97
N LEU A 260 1.29 -6.33 10.01
CA LEU A 260 0.78 -5.50 8.91
C LEU A 260 1.68 -5.65 7.68
N LEU A 261 3.01 -5.65 7.87
CA LEU A 261 3.94 -5.83 6.75
C LEU A 261 3.89 -7.27 6.19
N ASP A 262 3.59 -8.26 7.03
CA ASP A 262 3.38 -9.65 6.60
C ASP A 262 2.11 -9.80 5.77
N GLN A 263 1.01 -9.13 6.13
CA GLN A 263 -0.20 -9.09 5.30
C GLN A 263 0.05 -8.41 3.96
N LEU A 264 0.75 -7.27 3.95
CA LEU A 264 1.15 -6.57 2.73
C LEU A 264 2.08 -7.43 1.86
N TRP A 265 2.96 -8.22 2.48
CA TRP A 265 3.81 -9.19 1.80
C TRP A 265 2.98 -10.24 1.06
N GLU A 266 2.03 -10.89 1.74
CA GLU A 266 1.19 -11.91 1.12
C GLU A 266 0.37 -11.34 -0.05
N LEU A 267 -0.22 -10.16 0.14
CA LEU A 267 -0.95 -9.46 -0.92
C LEU A 267 -0.05 -9.11 -2.11
N CYS A 268 1.16 -8.61 -1.85
CA CYS A 268 2.14 -8.31 -2.90
C CYS A 268 2.58 -9.58 -3.67
N GLY A 269 2.83 -10.69 -2.97
CA GLY A 269 3.12 -11.99 -3.59
C GLY A 269 1.98 -12.46 -4.49
N ASN A 270 0.73 -12.19 -4.07
CA ASN A 270 -0.52 -12.44 -4.78
C ASN A 270 -0.92 -11.34 -5.77
N GLN A 271 0.06 -10.57 -6.27
CA GLN A 271 -0.13 -9.63 -7.37
C GLN A 271 -0.97 -8.38 -7.03
N ASP A 272 -1.05 -7.98 -5.75
CA ASP A 272 -1.58 -6.67 -5.38
C ASP A 272 -0.47 -5.61 -5.48
N ALA A 273 -0.52 -4.82 -6.55
CA ALA A 273 0.45 -3.75 -6.80
C ALA A 273 0.39 -2.62 -5.76
N ARG A 274 -0.79 -2.35 -5.17
CA ARG A 274 -0.93 -1.34 -4.11
C ARG A 274 -0.25 -1.86 -2.84
N ALA A 275 -0.45 -3.12 -2.50
CA ALA A 275 0.25 -3.75 -1.39
C ALA A 275 1.78 -3.76 -1.59
N CYS A 276 2.27 -4.05 -2.80
CA CYS A 276 3.72 -3.95 -3.09
C CYS A 276 4.28 -2.54 -2.88
N LYS A 277 3.54 -1.50 -3.30
CA LYS A 277 3.93 -0.11 -3.05
C LYS A 277 3.93 0.19 -1.56
N ASP A 278 2.85 -0.13 -0.86
CA ASP A 278 2.71 0.17 0.57
C ASP A 278 3.80 -0.55 1.37
N LEU A 279 4.13 -1.78 1.00
CA LEU A 279 5.24 -2.54 1.58
C LEU A 279 6.60 -1.86 1.35
N ALA A 280 6.86 -1.38 0.13
CA ALA A 280 8.08 -0.64 -0.20
C ALA A 280 8.15 0.73 0.50
N GLN A 281 7.01 1.36 0.74
CA GLN A 281 6.90 2.68 1.35
C GLN A 281 6.99 2.64 2.89
N HIS A 282 6.43 1.61 3.51
CA HIS A 282 6.29 1.51 4.97
C HIS A 282 7.24 0.51 5.63
N GLY A 283 7.88 -0.36 4.84
CA GLY A 283 8.88 -1.29 5.36
C GLY A 283 10.09 -0.56 5.98
N PRO A 284 10.81 -1.21 6.92
CA PRO A 284 12.06 -0.66 7.44
C PRO A 284 13.10 -0.52 6.32
N ALA A 285 13.90 0.56 6.35
CA ALA A 285 14.97 0.78 5.37
C ALA A 285 15.88 -0.45 5.23
N ASP A 286 16.25 -0.78 3.99
CA ASP A 286 17.11 -1.91 3.62
C ASP A 286 16.61 -3.30 4.08
N SER A 287 15.34 -3.40 4.48
CA SER A 287 14.73 -4.68 4.88
C SER A 287 14.32 -5.54 3.68
N VAL A 288 14.11 -6.83 3.97
CA VAL A 288 13.55 -7.76 2.99
C VAL A 288 12.13 -7.36 2.56
N TYR A 289 11.34 -6.71 3.42
CA TYR A 289 10.02 -6.17 3.07
C TYR A 289 10.11 -5.15 1.93
N ILE A 290 11.01 -4.17 2.06
CA ILE A 290 11.22 -3.18 0.99
C ILE A 290 11.68 -3.86 -0.29
N LYS A 291 12.65 -4.79 -0.21
CA LYS A 291 13.14 -5.51 -1.39
C LYS A 291 12.03 -6.32 -2.08
N PHE A 292 11.17 -6.97 -1.30
CA PHE A 292 10.04 -7.74 -1.82
C PHE A 292 9.00 -6.84 -2.49
N GLY A 293 8.67 -5.69 -1.88
CA GLY A 293 7.77 -4.70 -2.47
C GLY A 293 8.31 -4.08 -3.76
N ILE A 294 9.58 -3.65 -3.76
CA ILE A 294 10.23 -3.03 -4.93
C ILE A 294 10.39 -4.01 -6.10
N SER A 295 10.56 -5.31 -5.80
CA SER A 295 10.65 -6.41 -6.78
C SER A 295 9.31 -7.01 -7.18
N CYS A 296 8.19 -6.40 -6.81
CA CYS A 296 6.86 -6.90 -7.18
C CYS A 296 6.62 -8.34 -6.72
N GLY A 297 6.99 -8.61 -5.47
CA GLY A 297 6.85 -9.90 -4.82
C GLY A 297 7.88 -10.93 -5.26
N GLY A 298 9.16 -10.53 -5.39
CA GLY A 298 10.24 -11.43 -5.78
C GLY A 298 10.20 -11.85 -7.25
N ARG A 299 9.81 -10.92 -8.13
CA ARG A 299 9.82 -11.08 -9.60
C ARG A 299 10.71 -10.00 -10.23
N SER A 300 10.63 -9.86 -11.54
CA SER A 300 11.24 -8.76 -12.30
C SER A 300 10.80 -7.36 -11.83
N VAL A 301 11.65 -6.35 -12.01
CA VAL A 301 11.43 -4.95 -11.58
C VAL A 301 10.88 -4.07 -12.70
N ALA A 302 9.61 -3.65 -12.57
CA ALA A 302 8.92 -2.58 -13.31
C ALA A 302 7.48 -2.45 -12.77
N PRO A 303 6.76 -1.30 -12.88
CA PRO A 303 5.70 -0.98 -11.94
C PRO A 303 4.74 -2.16 -11.80
N CYS A 304 4.57 -2.63 -10.57
CA CYS A 304 4.04 -3.96 -10.29
C CYS A 304 2.68 -4.16 -10.94
N ALA A 305 1.87 -3.10 -11.03
CA ALA A 305 0.60 -3.12 -11.75
C ALA A 305 0.72 -3.62 -13.19
N ARG A 306 1.74 -3.18 -13.95
CA ARG A 306 1.92 -3.62 -15.34
C ARG A 306 2.49 -5.02 -15.43
N LEU A 307 3.49 -5.35 -14.60
CA LEU A 307 4.02 -6.70 -14.54
C LEU A 307 2.88 -7.70 -14.27
N PHE A 308 2.05 -7.42 -13.27
CA PHE A 308 0.92 -8.26 -12.90
C PHE A 308 -0.18 -8.29 -13.97
N ALA A 309 -0.36 -7.21 -14.75
CA ALA A 309 -1.24 -7.21 -15.91
C ALA A 309 -0.78 -8.14 -17.04
N ASP A 310 0.53 -8.32 -17.19
CA ASP A 310 1.13 -9.18 -18.21
C ASP A 310 1.18 -10.67 -17.77
N LEU A 311 0.96 -10.97 -16.48
CA LEU A 311 0.87 -12.34 -15.97
C LEU A 311 -0.53 -12.92 -16.20
N GLU A 312 -0.59 -14.17 -16.66
CA GLU A 312 -1.86 -14.90 -16.67
C GLU A 312 -2.37 -15.06 -15.23
N PRO A 313 -3.70 -14.90 -14.99
CA PRO A 313 -4.25 -15.11 -13.65
C PRO A 313 -3.98 -16.55 -13.21
N PRO A 314 -3.68 -16.78 -11.91
CA PRO A 314 -3.41 -18.11 -11.40
C PRO A 314 -4.57 -19.04 -11.75
N SER A 315 -4.28 -20.16 -12.41
CA SER A 315 -5.28 -21.20 -12.68
C SER A 315 -5.82 -21.72 -11.36
N SER A 316 -7.11 -21.48 -11.12
CA SER A 316 -7.88 -21.98 -9.97
C SER A 316 -7.85 -23.50 -9.86
#